data_AF-A0A563TYI2-F1
#
_entry.id   AF-A0A563TYI2-F1
#
_cell.length_a   1.000
_cell.length_b   1.000
_cell.length_c   1.000
_cell.angle_alpha   90.00
_cell.angle_beta   90.00
_cell.angle_gamma   90.00
#
_symmetry.space_group_name_H-M   'P 1'
#
loop_
_entity.id
_entity.type
_entity.pdbx_description
1 polymer ?
#
loop_
_entity_poly.entity_id
_entity_poly.type
_entity_poly.pdbx_seq_one_letter_code
_entity_poly.pdbx_strand_id
1 'polypeptide(L)'
;MGNTENNKTVRFTEKTDERLIAIARKNGLSKLDAFVFMVDYFYKTKKDPRDLNDELLKNAINRKTDNIVAFIKRQEQDLLIPIKKDGERTMAFERSIMQSFKQDITEHNLWEKEVLAVHTRELRSIREYLERMDNAHLDKSRLKKQVSEILEYYIRQREKLGMLSSQADKDALLNEVRQRVLNL
;
A
#
# COMPACT_ATOMS: atom_id res chain seq x y z
N MET A 1 82.06 -8.83 -25.37
CA MET A 1 81.59 -8.74 -26.77
C MET A 1 81.27 -7.28 -27.06
N GLY A 2 81.84 -6.76 -28.16
CA GLY A 2 81.83 -5.40 -28.71
C GLY A 2 81.00 -4.29 -28.03
N ASN A 3 81.72 -3.29 -27.52
CA ASN A 3 81.19 -1.95 -27.24
C ASN A 3 80.79 -1.33 -28.60
N THR A 4 79.50 -1.31 -28.94
CA THR A 4 79.01 -0.60 -30.13
C THR A 4 79.10 0.90 -29.87
N GLU A 5 80.28 1.47 -30.10
CA GLU A 5 80.50 2.91 -30.07
C GLU A 5 79.57 3.62 -31.06
N ASN A 6 79.12 4.82 -30.67
CA ASN A 6 78.22 5.69 -31.43
C ASN A 6 78.90 6.25 -32.69
N ASN A 7 79.23 5.38 -33.65
CA ASN A 7 80.07 5.67 -34.81
C ASN A 7 79.28 6.16 -36.03
N LYS A 8 78.01 6.54 -35.85
CA LYS A 8 77.13 7.03 -36.91
C LYS A 8 76.84 8.51 -36.72
N THR A 9 77.02 9.29 -37.78
CA THR A 9 76.75 10.74 -37.76
C THR A 9 75.58 11.05 -38.68
N VAL A 10 74.61 11.82 -38.16
CA VAL A 10 73.50 12.37 -38.95
C VAL A 10 73.74 13.86 -39.11
N ARG A 11 73.72 14.35 -40.35
CA ARG A 11 73.87 15.79 -40.64
C ARG A 11 72.49 16.44 -40.74
N PHE A 12 72.32 17.59 -40.12
CA PHE A 12 71.11 18.40 -40.15
C PHE A 12 71.48 19.88 -39.99
N THR A 13 70.52 20.77 -40.21
CA THR A 13 70.75 22.22 -40.16
C THR A 13 70.99 22.70 -38.72
N GLU A 14 71.72 23.81 -38.56
CA GLU A 14 71.99 24.45 -37.27
C GLU A 14 70.70 24.74 -36.48
N LYS A 15 69.66 25.21 -37.18
CA LYS A 15 68.32 25.43 -36.61
C LYS A 15 67.69 24.16 -36.03
N THR A 16 67.93 22.99 -36.64
CA THR A 16 67.47 21.71 -36.12
C THR A 16 68.30 21.27 -34.90
N ASP A 17 69.59 21.60 -34.87
CA ASP A 17 70.46 21.36 -33.70
C ASP A 17 69.99 22.14 -32.48
N GLU A 18 69.71 23.43 -32.63
CA GLU A 18 69.18 24.28 -31.56
C GLU A 18 67.89 23.72 -30.97
N ARG A 19 66.97 23.27 -31.85
CA ARG A 19 65.70 22.64 -31.44
C ARG A 19 65.93 21.33 -30.70
N LEU A 20 66.84 20.48 -31.18
CA LEU A 20 67.16 19.21 -30.54
C LEU A 20 67.81 19.42 -29.16
N ILE A 21 68.71 20.40 -29.02
CA ILE A 21 69.29 20.80 -27.74
C ILE A 21 68.21 21.30 -26.78
N ALA A 22 67.30 22.15 -27.27
CA ALA A 22 66.21 22.67 -26.45
C ALA A 22 65.29 21.55 -25.93
N ILE A 23 64.93 20.60 -26.78
CA ILE A 23 64.13 19.42 -26.40
C ILE A 23 64.89 18.54 -25.40
N ALA A 24 66.18 18.27 -25.65
CA ALA A 24 67.02 17.45 -24.78
C ALA A 24 67.14 18.07 -23.38
N ARG A 25 67.48 19.36 -23.30
CA ARG A 25 67.60 20.11 -22.03
C ARG A 25 66.28 20.16 -21.27
N LYS A 26 65.15 20.40 -21.95
CA LYS A 26 63.82 20.44 -21.31
C LYS A 26 63.48 19.13 -20.60
N ASN A 27 63.95 18.00 -21.13
CA ASN A 27 63.68 16.67 -20.59
C ASN A 27 64.85 16.11 -19.74
N GLY A 28 65.89 16.89 -19.47
CA GLY A 28 67.07 16.45 -18.71
C GLY A 28 67.90 15.37 -19.41
N LEU A 29 67.83 15.29 -20.74
CA LEU A 29 68.49 14.27 -21.55
C LEU A 29 69.74 14.82 -22.26
N SER A 30 70.68 13.95 -22.60
CA SER A 30 71.73 14.28 -23.56
C SER A 30 71.14 14.41 -24.98
N LYS A 31 71.84 15.11 -25.87
CA LYS A 31 71.43 15.27 -27.28
C LYS A 31 71.24 13.91 -27.97
N LEU A 32 72.14 12.95 -27.67
CA LEU A 32 72.08 11.59 -28.22
C LEU A 32 70.89 10.82 -27.66
N ASP A 33 70.67 10.86 -26.35
CA ASP A 33 69.56 10.12 -25.72
C ASP A 33 68.21 10.63 -26.20
N ALA A 34 68.05 11.96 -26.31
CA ALA A 34 66.84 12.56 -26.86
C ALA A 34 66.57 12.05 -28.29
N PHE A 35 67.59 11.98 -29.14
CA PHE A 35 67.45 11.44 -30.49
C PHE A 35 67.08 9.95 -30.49
N VAL A 36 67.75 9.12 -29.68
CA VAL A 36 67.46 7.69 -29.55
C VAL A 36 66.02 7.47 -29.10
N PHE A 37 65.56 8.18 -28.07
CA PHE A 37 64.18 8.07 -27.58
C PHE A 37 63.15 8.56 -28.60
N MET A 38 63.45 9.60 -29.39
CA MET A 38 62.58 10.02 -30.49
C MET A 38 62.46 8.93 -31.55
N VAL A 39 63.57 8.31 -31.96
CA VAL A 39 63.56 7.21 -32.94
C VAL A 39 62.77 6.01 -32.39
N ASP A 40 63.01 5.62 -31.15
CA ASP A 40 62.30 4.53 -30.49
C ASP A 40 60.79 4.82 -30.36
N TYR A 41 60.43 6.06 -30.02
CA TYR A 41 59.04 6.49 -29.91
C TYR A 41 58.31 6.34 -31.24
N PHE A 42 58.84 6.90 -32.33
CA PHE A 42 58.20 6.79 -33.65
C PHE A 42 58.21 5.34 -34.16
N TYR A 43 59.28 4.59 -33.89
CA TYR A 43 59.36 3.19 -34.29
C TYR A 43 58.36 2.30 -33.55
N LYS A 44 58.17 2.48 -32.23
CA LYS A 44 57.24 1.69 -31.41
C LYS A 44 55.78 2.11 -31.62
N THR A 45 55.51 3.41 -31.67
CA THR A 45 54.13 3.94 -31.80
C THR A 45 53.62 3.92 -33.23
N LYS A 46 54.50 3.71 -34.22
CA LYS A 46 54.20 3.78 -35.66
C LYS A 46 53.56 5.11 -36.09
N LYS A 47 53.72 6.16 -35.27
CA LYS A 47 53.26 7.51 -35.59
C LYS A 47 54.10 8.09 -36.72
N ASP A 48 53.46 8.84 -37.61
CA ASP A 48 54.16 9.60 -38.64
C ASP A 48 54.87 10.80 -37.96
N PRO A 49 56.21 10.89 -38.00
CA PRO A 49 56.95 12.04 -37.45
C PRO A 49 56.63 13.38 -38.16
N ARG A 50 55.88 13.35 -39.26
CA ARG A 50 55.39 14.53 -39.99
C ARG A 50 54.00 14.97 -39.55
N ASP A 51 53.25 14.13 -38.83
CA ASP A 51 51.95 14.48 -38.25
C ASP A 51 52.14 15.26 -36.94
N LEU A 52 52.27 16.58 -37.07
CA LEU A 52 52.45 17.49 -35.93
C LEU A 52 51.20 17.68 -35.08
N ASN A 53 50.02 17.28 -35.58
CA ASN A 53 48.73 17.52 -34.93
C ASN A 53 48.17 16.30 -34.19
N ASP A 54 48.81 15.13 -34.34
CA ASP A 54 48.39 13.85 -33.74
C ASP A 54 46.92 13.53 -34.08
N GLU A 55 46.55 13.71 -35.35
CA GLU A 55 45.17 13.58 -35.83
C GLU A 55 44.62 12.16 -35.63
N LEU A 56 45.50 11.16 -35.70
CA LEU A 56 45.15 9.77 -35.39
C LEU A 56 44.68 9.59 -33.93
N LEU A 57 45.37 10.22 -32.97
CA LEU A 57 44.98 10.17 -31.57
C LEU A 57 43.65 10.89 -31.33
N LYS A 58 43.48 12.09 -31.88
CA LYS A 58 42.21 12.83 -31.76
C LYS A 58 41.03 12.04 -32.32
N ASN A 59 41.20 11.45 -33.51
CA ASN A 59 40.17 10.63 -34.14
C ASN A 59 39.85 9.38 -33.31
N ALA A 60 40.84 8.73 -32.73
CA ALA A 60 40.62 7.58 -31.86
C ALA A 60 39.86 7.96 -30.58
N ILE A 61 40.20 9.09 -29.96
CA ILE A 61 39.50 9.61 -28.78
C ILE A 61 38.05 9.96 -29.12
N ASN A 62 37.83 10.72 -30.21
CA ASN A 62 36.48 11.12 -30.63
C ASN A 62 35.61 9.90 -30.92
N ARG A 63 36.11 8.92 -31.68
CA ARG A 63 35.39 7.67 -31.94
C ARG A 63 35.03 6.92 -30.66
N LYS A 64 35.94 6.85 -29.70
CA LYS A 64 35.66 6.21 -28.41
C LYS A 64 34.56 6.95 -27.65
N THR A 65 34.64 8.28 -27.60
CA THR A 65 33.62 9.12 -26.96
C THR A 65 32.26 8.96 -27.65
N ASP A 66 32.22 9.00 -28.98
CA ASP A 66 31.00 8.82 -29.76
C ASP A 66 30.36 7.45 -29.52
N ASN A 67 31.17 6.39 -29.42
CA ASN A 67 30.70 5.06 -29.09
C ASN A 67 30.08 4.98 -27.68
N ILE A 68 30.69 5.63 -26.69
CA ILE A 68 30.15 5.69 -25.32
C ILE A 68 28.83 6.46 -25.32
N VAL A 69 28.76 7.60 -25.99
CA VAL A 69 27.53 8.42 -26.08
C VAL A 69 26.42 7.64 -26.79
N ALA A 70 26.75 6.94 -27.89
CA ALA A 70 25.79 6.11 -28.61
C ALA A 70 25.28 4.96 -27.74
N PHE A 71 26.16 4.32 -26.95
CA PHE A 71 25.77 3.28 -26.01
C PHE A 71 24.83 3.81 -24.92
N ILE A 72 25.14 4.96 -24.32
CA ILE A 72 24.28 5.60 -23.31
C ILE A 72 22.91 5.94 -23.90
N LYS A 73 22.87 6.57 -25.08
CA LYS A 73 21.60 6.89 -25.77
C LYS A 73 20.78 5.63 -26.04
N ARG A 74 21.43 4.54 -26.42
CA ARG A 74 20.78 3.26 -26.64
C ARG A 74 20.23 2.67 -25.35
N GLN A 75 20.99 2.69 -24.25
CA GLN A 75 20.48 2.27 -22.94
C GLN A 75 19.29 3.13 -22.48
N GLU A 76 19.33 4.43 -22.73
CA GLU A 76 18.24 5.33 -22.39
C GLU A 76 16.96 4.98 -23.16
N GLN A 77 17.08 4.76 -24.48
CA GLN A 77 15.96 4.41 -25.36
C GLN A 77 15.41 3.00 -25.11
N ASP A 78 16.30 2.01 -25.01
CA ASP A 78 15.92 0.60 -24.97
C ASP A 78 15.52 0.15 -23.56
N LEU A 79 15.97 0.86 -22.50
CA LEU A 79 15.79 0.42 -21.12
C LEU A 79 15.18 1.50 -20.21
N LEU A 80 15.83 2.66 -20.06
CA LEU A 80 15.42 3.62 -19.03
C LEU A 80 14.06 4.26 -19.31
N ILE A 81 13.81 4.66 -20.56
CA ILE A 81 12.52 5.23 -20.97
C ILE A 81 11.38 4.21 -20.80
N PRO A 82 11.50 2.95 -21.29
CA PRO A 82 10.51 1.91 -21.04
C PRO A 82 10.24 1.67 -19.55
N ILE A 83 11.27 1.51 -18.72
CA ILE A 83 11.10 1.27 -17.28
C ILE A 83 10.31 2.41 -16.64
N LYS A 84 10.63 3.67 -16.97
CA LYS A 84 9.88 4.82 -16.46
C LYS A 84 8.41 4.76 -16.87
N LYS A 85 8.14 4.52 -18.17
CA LYS A 85 6.77 4.45 -18.69
C LYS A 85 5.97 3.30 -18.06
N ASP A 86 6.57 2.14 -17.89
CA ASP A 86 5.91 0.99 -17.29
C ASP A 86 5.70 1.18 -15.78
N GLY A 87 6.62 1.86 -15.10
CA GLY A 87 6.43 2.30 -13.72
C GLY A 87 5.25 3.27 -13.58
N GLU A 88 5.17 4.29 -14.44
CA GLU A 88 4.05 5.23 -14.45
C GLU A 88 2.70 4.53 -14.73
N ARG A 89 2.66 3.58 -15.66
CA ARG A 89 1.47 2.76 -15.95
C ARG A 89 1.06 1.90 -14.76
N THR A 90 2.02 1.24 -14.12
CA THR A 90 1.78 0.40 -12.93
C THR A 90 1.20 1.24 -11.80
N MET A 91 1.79 2.41 -11.52
CA MET A 91 1.26 3.32 -10.51
C MET A 91 -0.17 3.81 -10.84
N ALA A 92 -0.47 4.09 -12.10
CA ALA A 92 -1.82 4.48 -12.52
C ALA A 92 -2.83 3.35 -12.32
N PHE A 93 -2.45 2.11 -12.66
CA PHE A 93 -3.26 0.92 -12.44
C PHE A 93 -3.52 0.66 -10.95
N GLU A 94 -2.48 0.72 -10.11
CA GLU A 94 -2.59 0.58 -8.65
C GLU A 94 -3.53 1.63 -8.04
N ARG A 95 -3.44 2.89 -8.49
CA ARG A 95 -4.38 3.94 -8.06
C ARG A 95 -5.82 3.62 -8.44
N SER A 96 -6.04 3.10 -9.65
CA SER A 96 -7.39 2.70 -10.11
C SER A 96 -7.95 1.59 -9.22
N ILE A 97 -7.16 0.55 -8.93
CA ILE A 97 -7.57 -0.54 -8.04
C ILE A 97 -7.93 0.00 -6.65
N MET A 98 -7.07 0.83 -6.08
CA MET A 98 -7.31 1.42 -4.75
C MET A 98 -8.59 2.26 -4.73
N GLN A 99 -8.87 3.00 -5.79
CA GLN A 99 -10.09 3.79 -5.91
C GLN A 99 -11.33 2.91 -5.99
N SER A 100 -11.30 1.82 -6.78
CA SER A 100 -12.38 0.84 -6.84
C SER A 100 -12.64 0.20 -5.47
N PHE A 101 -11.60 -0.30 -4.80
CA PHE A 101 -11.75 -0.86 -3.45
C PHE A 101 -12.33 0.14 -2.45
N LYS A 102 -11.87 1.40 -2.50
CA LYS A 102 -12.40 2.44 -1.62
C LYS A 102 -13.89 2.65 -1.86
N GLN A 103 -14.31 2.69 -3.12
CA GLN A 103 -15.71 2.84 -3.50
C GLN A 103 -16.53 1.65 -2.99
N ASP A 104 -16.11 0.42 -3.32
CA ASP A 104 -16.81 -0.82 -2.93
C ASP A 104 -16.96 -0.92 -1.41
N ILE A 105 -15.90 -0.65 -0.64
CA ILE A 105 -15.94 -0.67 0.83
C ILE A 105 -16.91 0.41 1.35
N THR A 106 -16.91 1.59 0.75
CA THR A 106 -17.80 2.68 1.19
C THR A 106 -19.26 2.32 0.93
N GLU A 107 -19.56 1.82 -0.27
CA GLU A 107 -20.90 1.39 -0.66
C GLU A 107 -21.38 0.22 0.21
N HIS A 108 -20.53 -0.78 0.45
CA HIS A 108 -20.84 -1.90 1.31
C HIS A 108 -21.11 -1.47 2.75
N ASN A 109 -20.28 -0.60 3.33
CA ASN A 109 -20.48 -0.10 4.69
C ASN A 109 -21.78 0.71 4.82
N LEU A 110 -22.15 1.49 3.79
CA LEU A 110 -23.43 2.22 3.77
C LEU A 110 -24.60 1.25 3.74
N TRP A 111 -24.55 0.25 2.87
CA TRP A 111 -25.57 -0.78 2.79
C TRP A 111 -25.71 -1.57 4.10
N GLU A 112 -24.59 -1.99 4.69
CA GLU A 112 -24.58 -2.73 5.96
C GLU A 112 -25.21 -1.91 7.08
N LYS A 113 -24.91 -0.61 7.14
CA LYS A 113 -25.52 0.32 8.09
C LYS A 113 -27.04 0.41 7.93
N GLU A 114 -27.54 0.44 6.70
CA GLU A 114 -28.98 0.46 6.42
C GLU A 114 -29.66 -0.85 6.86
N VAL A 115 -29.06 -1.99 6.53
CA VAL A 115 -29.55 -3.31 6.95
C VAL A 115 -29.58 -3.42 8.47
N LEU A 116 -28.51 -3.00 9.14
CA LEU A 116 -28.43 -3.02 10.60
C LEU A 116 -29.51 -2.12 11.25
N ALA A 117 -29.82 -0.97 10.63
CA ALA A 117 -30.89 -0.09 11.10
C ALA A 117 -32.27 -0.74 10.97
N VAL A 118 -32.53 -1.50 9.89
CA VAL A 118 -33.75 -2.28 9.72
C VAL A 118 -33.85 -3.36 10.79
N HIS A 119 -32.81 -4.17 10.96
CA HIS A 119 -32.80 -5.22 11.99
C HIS A 119 -32.96 -4.66 13.42
N THR A 120 -32.34 -3.53 13.71
CA THR A 120 -32.51 -2.85 15.01
C THR A 120 -33.97 -2.46 15.25
N ARG A 121 -34.67 -2.00 14.21
CA ARG A 121 -36.10 -1.66 14.29
C ARG A 121 -36.97 -2.91 14.48
N GLU A 122 -36.68 -3.98 13.75
CA GLU A 122 -37.40 -5.26 13.87
C GLU A 122 -37.23 -5.88 15.27
N LEU A 123 -36.00 -5.93 15.78
CA LEU A 123 -35.70 -6.43 17.12
C LEU A 123 -36.40 -5.61 18.21
N ARG A 124 -36.51 -4.29 18.03
CA ARG A 124 -37.29 -3.44 18.94
C ARG A 124 -38.76 -3.84 18.94
N SER A 125 -39.35 -4.06 17.76
CA SER A 125 -40.75 -4.50 17.64
C SER A 125 -40.98 -5.87 18.29
N ILE A 126 -40.05 -6.81 18.11
CA ILE A 126 -40.09 -8.13 18.77
C ILE A 126 -40.04 -7.97 20.29
N ARG A 127 -39.14 -7.12 20.79
CA ARG A 127 -39.04 -6.84 22.24
C ARG A 127 -40.34 -6.28 22.79
N GLU A 128 -40.91 -5.28 22.13
CA GLU A 128 -42.20 -4.68 22.55
C GLU A 128 -43.33 -5.71 22.56
N TYR A 129 -43.36 -6.61 21.57
CA TYR A 129 -44.32 -7.71 21.53
C TYR A 129 -44.14 -8.69 22.70
N LEU A 130 -42.90 -9.08 23.00
CA LEU A 130 -42.59 -9.97 24.13
C LEU A 130 -42.96 -9.34 25.47
N GLU A 131 -42.68 -8.05 25.68
CA GLU A 131 -43.08 -7.33 26.89
C GLU A 131 -44.61 -7.29 27.06
N ARG A 132 -45.37 -7.05 25.98
CA ARG A 132 -46.84 -7.10 26.04
C ARG A 132 -47.36 -8.50 26.36
N MET A 133 -46.75 -9.52 25.76
CA MET A 133 -47.13 -10.92 25.98
C MET A 133 -46.89 -11.32 27.44
N ASP A 134 -45.74 -10.95 28.01
CA ASP A 134 -45.40 -11.27 29.40
C ASP A 134 -46.36 -10.58 30.39
N ASN A 135 -46.66 -9.30 30.17
CA ASN A 135 -47.66 -8.57 30.97
C ASN A 135 -49.05 -9.24 30.90
N ALA A 136 -49.50 -9.63 29.70
CA ALA A 136 -50.78 -10.33 29.54
C ALA A 136 -50.78 -11.70 30.26
N HIS A 137 -49.66 -12.41 30.29
CA HIS A 137 -49.51 -13.67 31.03
C HIS A 137 -49.54 -13.47 32.55
N LEU A 138 -48.87 -12.43 33.05
CA LEU A 138 -48.89 -12.05 34.46
C LEU A 138 -50.30 -11.66 34.91
N ASP A 139 -50.98 -10.82 34.12
CA ASP A 139 -52.36 -10.39 34.39
C ASP A 139 -53.32 -11.58 34.38
N LYS A 140 -53.21 -12.48 33.40
CA LYS A 140 -54.01 -13.71 33.34
C LYS A 140 -53.77 -14.59 34.57
N SER A 141 -52.52 -14.72 35.00
CA SER A 141 -52.16 -15.53 36.17
C SER A 141 -52.71 -14.92 37.47
N ARG A 142 -52.62 -13.59 37.59
CA ARG A 142 -53.19 -12.83 38.71
C ARG A 142 -54.70 -12.97 38.76
N LEU A 143 -55.40 -12.77 37.62
CA LEU A 143 -56.85 -12.90 37.54
C LEU A 143 -57.32 -14.31 37.93
N LYS A 144 -56.65 -15.36 37.44
CA LYS A 144 -56.93 -16.75 37.84
C LYS A 144 -56.82 -16.96 39.35
N LYS A 145 -55.79 -16.39 39.97
CA LYS A 145 -55.60 -16.47 41.42
C LYS A 145 -56.72 -15.78 42.17
N GLN A 146 -57.04 -14.53 41.81
CA GLN A 146 -58.09 -13.76 42.48
C GLN A 146 -59.48 -14.41 42.31
N VAL A 147 -59.79 -14.94 41.12
CA VAL A 147 -61.04 -15.71 40.89
C VAL A 147 -61.07 -16.99 41.74
N SER A 148 -59.95 -17.71 41.85
CA SER A 148 -59.86 -18.92 42.68
C SER A 148 -60.08 -18.60 44.16
N GLU A 149 -59.50 -17.51 44.67
CA GLU A 149 -59.69 -17.05 46.05
C GLU A 149 -61.16 -16.68 46.35
N ILE A 150 -61.83 -16.00 45.40
CA ILE A 150 -63.26 -15.69 45.50
C ILE A 150 -64.10 -16.97 45.51
N LEU A 151 -63.77 -17.93 44.65
CA LEU A 151 -64.47 -19.21 44.58
C LEU A 151 -64.29 -20.03 45.86
N GLU A 152 -63.07 -20.13 46.39
CA GLU A 152 -62.79 -20.79 47.67
C GLU A 152 -63.48 -20.11 48.84
N TYR A 153 -63.55 -18.77 48.84
CA TYR A 153 -64.34 -18.02 49.83
C TYR A 153 -65.83 -18.41 49.73
N TYR A 154 -66.40 -18.39 48.53
CA TYR A 154 -67.80 -18.76 48.31
C TYR A 154 -68.10 -20.19 48.77
N ILE A 155 -67.26 -21.16 48.38
CA ILE A 155 -67.42 -22.57 48.79
C ILE A 155 -67.41 -22.68 50.32
N ARG A 156 -66.40 -22.11 50.99
CA ARG A 156 -66.28 -22.15 52.46
C ARG A 156 -67.47 -21.50 53.17
N GLN A 157 -67.94 -20.36 52.68
CA GLN A 157 -69.09 -19.69 53.31
C GLN A 157 -70.40 -20.44 53.02
N ARG A 158 -70.56 -20.98 51.82
CA ARG A 158 -71.72 -21.80 51.47
C ARG A 158 -71.80 -23.08 52.30
N GLU A 159 -70.69 -23.75 52.57
CA GLU A 159 -70.65 -24.93 53.44
C GLU A 159 -71.03 -24.61 54.89
N LYS A 160 -70.66 -23.42 55.38
CA LYS A 160 -71.08 -22.92 56.70
C LYS A 160 -72.57 -22.60 56.76
N LEU A 161 -73.14 -22.15 55.64
CA LEU A 161 -74.59 -21.97 55.49
C LEU A 161 -75.27 -23.34 55.32
N GLY A 162 -75.52 -24.01 56.46
CA GLY A 162 -76.22 -25.30 56.48
C GLY A 162 -77.67 -25.24 55.96
N MET A 163 -78.36 -26.39 55.95
CA MET A 163 -79.71 -26.56 55.37
C MET A 163 -80.81 -25.68 55.99
N LEU A 164 -80.55 -25.10 57.17
CA LEU A 164 -81.47 -24.22 57.94
C LEU A 164 -81.21 -22.72 57.76
N SER A 165 -80.26 -22.33 56.89
CA SER A 165 -79.95 -20.91 56.61
C SER A 165 -81.06 -20.21 55.82
N SER A 166 -81.33 -18.93 56.16
CA SER A 166 -82.40 -18.16 55.55
C SER A 166 -82.07 -17.81 54.09
N GLN A 167 -83.09 -17.58 53.27
CA GLN A 167 -82.89 -17.15 51.89
C GLN A 167 -82.15 -15.81 51.82
N ALA A 168 -82.38 -14.92 52.79
CA ALA A 168 -81.69 -13.63 52.88
C ALA A 168 -80.17 -13.77 53.07
N ASP A 169 -79.72 -14.74 53.86
CA ASP A 169 -78.28 -15.00 54.08
C ASP A 169 -77.60 -15.52 52.80
N LYS A 170 -78.32 -16.35 52.03
CA LYS A 170 -77.85 -16.86 50.74
C LYS A 170 -77.74 -15.74 49.70
N ASP A 171 -78.72 -14.85 49.64
CA ASP A 171 -78.72 -13.71 48.72
C ASP A 171 -77.66 -12.67 49.10
N ALA A 172 -77.41 -12.46 50.39
CA ALA A 172 -76.32 -11.62 50.89
C ALA A 172 -74.95 -12.16 50.47
N LEU A 173 -74.70 -13.46 50.64
CA LEU A 173 -73.46 -14.11 50.18
C LEU A 173 -73.29 -14.01 48.65
N LEU A 174 -74.37 -14.21 47.88
CA LEU A 174 -74.32 -14.09 46.42
C LEU A 174 -74.01 -12.65 45.98
N ASN A 175 -74.61 -11.66 46.62
CA ASN A 175 -74.32 -10.25 46.34
C ASN A 175 -72.89 -9.88 46.72
N GLU A 176 -72.39 -10.37 47.86
CA GLU A 176 -71.00 -10.14 48.28
C GLU A 176 -69.99 -10.71 47.26
N VAL A 177 -70.20 -11.95 46.81
CA VAL A 177 -69.33 -12.59 45.80
C VAL A 177 -69.41 -11.85 44.46
N ARG A 178 -70.60 -11.43 44.03
CA ARG A 178 -70.76 -10.63 42.80
C ARG A 178 -70.03 -9.29 42.89
N GLN A 179 -70.08 -8.62 44.04
CA GLN A 179 -69.33 -7.37 44.26
C GLN A 179 -67.81 -7.62 44.22
N ARG A 180 -67.33 -8.72 44.81
CA ARG A 180 -65.90 -9.07 44.74
C ARG A 180 -65.44 -9.37 43.30
N VAL A 181 -66.28 -10.01 42.48
CA VAL A 181 -65.99 -10.25 41.05
C VAL A 181 -66.03 -8.95 40.24
N LEU A 182 -66.95 -8.03 40.53
CA LEU A 182 -67.01 -6.72 39.87
C LEU A 182 -65.79 -5.83 40.20
N ASN A 183 -65.12 -6.08 41.31
CA ASN A 183 -63.94 -5.35 41.76
C ASN A 183 -62.60 -6.02 41.36
N LEU A 184 -62.63 -7.04 40.50
CA LEU A 184 -61.44 -7.66 39.89
C LEU A 184 -60.86 -6.80 38.76
#